data_AF-A0A924Q201-F1
#
_entry.id   AF-A0A924Q201-F1
#
_cell.length_a   1.000
_cell.length_b   1.000
_cell.length_c   1.000
_cell.angle_alpha   90.00
_cell.angle_beta   90.00
_cell.angle_gamma   90.00
#
_symmetry.space_group_name_H-M   'P 1'
#
loop_
_entity.id
_entity.type
_entity.pdbx_description
1 polymer ?
#
loop_
_entity_poly.entity_id
_entity_poly.type
_entity_poly.pdbx_seq_one_letter_code
_entity_poly.pdbx_strand_id
1 'polypeptide(L)' 'MMQRGEVWWVDFDPALGGEIQKTRPAAIVSNNAANVTSNRIQVVPLTSNT' A
#
# COMPACT_ATOMS: atom_id res chain seq x y z
N MET A 1 -2.38 -14.48 4.19
CA MET A 1 -2.81 -13.77 2.96
C MET A 1 -3.06 -12.33 3.32
N MET A 2 -2.72 -11.40 2.43
CA MET A 2 -2.95 -9.97 2.61
C MET A 2 -4.42 -9.63 2.40
N GLN A 3 -5.11 -9.12 3.43
CA GLN A 3 -6.55 -8.83 3.38
C GLN A 3 -6.83 -7.33 3.26
N ARG A 4 -7.93 -6.99 2.61
CA ARG A 4 -8.43 -5.61 2.53
C ARG A 4 -8.62 -5.04 3.94
N GLY A 5 -8.08 -3.86 4.18
CA GLY A 5 -8.12 -3.18 5.46
C GLY A 5 -6.93 -3.47 6.39
N GLU A 6 -6.09 -4.47 6.09
CA GLU A 6 -4.82 -4.63 6.81
C GLU A 6 -3.88 -3.45 6.50
N VAL A 7 -3.01 -3.14 7.46
CA VAL A 7 -1.98 -2.11 7.33
C VAL A 7 -0.60 -2.77 7.36
N TRP A 8 0.20 -2.47 6.34
CA TRP A 8 1.54 -3.03 6.15
C TRP A 8 2.57 -1.93 5.91
N TRP A 9 3.81 -2.13 6.35
CA TRP A 9 4.92 -1.28 5.93
C TRP A 9 5.26 -1.56 4.47
N VAL A 10 5.33 -0.50 3.66
CA VAL A 10 5.61 -0.57 2.23
C VAL A 10 6.73 0.40 1.91
N ASP A 11 7.74 -0.09 1.18
CA ASP A 11 8.75 0.76 0.58
C ASP A 11 8.22 1.32 -0.75
N PHE A 12 8.23 2.64 -0.88
CA PHE A 12 7.72 3.35 -2.05
C PHE A 12 8.84 3.88 -2.96
N ASP A 13 10.11 3.65 -2.62
CA ASP A 13 11.22 4.02 -3.48
C ASP A 13 11.52 2.97 -4.56
N PRO A 14 11.91 3.39 -5.78
CA PRO A 14 11.94 4.76 -6.28
C PRO A 14 10.55 5.23 -6.78
N ALA A 15 10.21 6.49 -6.50
CA ALA A 15 9.02 7.15 -7.08
C ALA A 15 9.40 8.40 -7.88
N LEU A 16 8.48 8.94 -8.68
CA LEU A 16 8.74 10.08 -9.57
C LEU A 16 8.14 11.39 -9.05
N GLY A 17 8.96 12.45 -9.01
CA GLY A 17 8.49 13.81 -8.72
C GLY A 17 7.87 13.96 -7.33
N GLY A 18 6.59 14.35 -7.28
CA GLY A 18 5.83 14.56 -6.04
C GLY A 18 5.20 13.30 -5.45
N GLU A 19 5.46 12.12 -6.03
CA GLU A 19 5.04 10.84 -5.45
C GLU A 19 5.75 10.57 -4.11
N ILE A 20 5.19 9.66 -3.31
CA ILE A 20 5.76 9.32 -2.02
C ILE A 20 7.07 8.52 -2.20
N GLN A 21 8.16 8.98 -1.59
CA GLN A 21 9.52 8.42 -1.69
C GLN A 21 10.06 8.05 -0.30
N LYS A 22 9.30 7.25 0.45
CA LYS A 22 9.60 6.84 1.83
C LYS A 22 8.97 5.50 2.13
N THR A 23 9.58 4.69 3.00
CA THR A 23 8.90 3.54 3.60
C THR A 23 7.82 4.00 4.59
N ARG A 24 6.56 3.60 4.40
CA ARG A 24 5.41 4.04 5.22
C ARG A 24 4.38 2.93 5.44
N PRO A 25 3.59 3.00 6.53
CA PRO A 25 2.42 2.15 6.64
C PRO A 25 1.42 2.50 5.54
N ALA A 26 0.84 1.48 4.92
CA ALA A 26 -0.14 1.61 3.86
C ALA A 26 -1.31 0.65 4.09
N ALA A 27 -2.53 1.12 3.86
CA ALA A 27 -3.73 0.32 3.98
C ALA A 27 -4.02 -0.41 2.66
N ILE A 28 -4.33 -1.70 2.74
CA ILE A 28 -4.72 -2.50 1.57
C ILE A 28 -6.14 -2.13 1.14
N VAL A 29 -6.29 -1.68 -0.11
CA VAL A 29 -7.60 -1.27 -0.68
C VAL A 29 -8.16 -2.25 -1.70
N SER A 30 -7.32 -3.07 -2.33
CA SER A 30 -7.75 -4.14 -3.23
C SER A 30 -8.57 -5.20 -2.50
N ASN A 31 -9.54 -5.80 -3.20
CA ASN A 31 -10.43 -6.80 -2.62
C ASN A 31 -9.71 -8.14 -2.35
N ASN A 32 -10.22 -8.92 -1.40
CA ASN A 32 -9.58 -10.17 -0.97
C ASN A 32 -9.44 -11.19 -2.10
N ALA A 33 -10.42 -11.30 -3.00
CA ALA A 33 -10.34 -12.23 -4.13
C ALA A 33 -9.18 -11.86 -5.07
N ALA A 34 -9.01 -10.57 -5.37
CA ALA A 34 -7.88 -10.07 -6.13
C ALA A 34 -6.55 -10.26 -5.39
N ASN A 35 -6.51 -10.10 -4.07
CA ASN A 35 -5.29 -10.30 -3.29
C ASN A 35 -4.81 -11.77 -3.29
N VAL A 36 -5.71 -12.73 -3.57
CA VAL A 36 -5.36 -14.15 -3.70
C VAL A 36 -4.85 -14.49 -5.09
N THR A 37 -5.45 -13.90 -6.14
CA THR A 37 -5.18 -14.30 -7.53
C THR A 37 -4.20 -13.40 -8.27
N SER A 38 -4.02 -12.17 -7.82
CA SER A 38 -3.15 -11.17 -8.45
C SER A 38 -1.72 -11.27 -7.94
N ASN A 39 -0.75 -11.04 -8.84
CA ASN A 39 0.66 -10.84 -8.47
C ASN A 39 0.94 -9.46 -7.87
N ARG A 40 -0.09 -8.64 -7.62
CA ARG A 40 0.02 -7.29 -7.07
C ARG A 40 -1.12 -6.98 -6.10
N ILE A 41 -0.78 -6.24 -5.04
CA ILE A 41 -1.71 -5.63 -4.07
C ILE A 41 -1.81 -4.12 -4.35
N GLN A 42 -3.01 -3.55 -4.19
CA GLN A 42 -3.20 -2.09 -4.25
C GLN A 42 -3.29 -1.53 -2.84
N VAL A 43 -2.51 -0.49 -2.56
CA VAL A 43 -2.38 0.12 -1.24
C VAL A 43 -2.45 1.64 -1.30
N VAL A 44 -2.82 2.28 -0.19
CA VAL A 44 -2.77 3.74 -0.03
C VAL A 44 -1.87 4.07 1.16
N PRO A 45 -0.81 4.90 0.98
CA PRO A 45 0.09 5.29 2.07
C PRO A 45 -0.64 6.14 3.10
N LEU A 46 -0.37 5.89 4.38
CA LEU A 46 -0.88 6.69 5.49
C LEU A 46 0.10 7.81 5.81
N THR A 47 -0.42 9.02 6.01
CA THR A 47 0.32 10.18 6.49
C THR A 47 -0.28 10.64 7.81
N SER A 48 0.57 11.11 8.71
CA SER A 48 0.15 11.82 9.91
C SER A 48 0.26 13.32 9.63
N ASN A 49 -0.86 13.97 9.38
CA ASN A 49 -0.97 15.42 9.41
C ASN A 49 -2.17 15.75 10.30
N THR A 50 -1.92 16.43 11.40
CA THR A 50 -2.96 17.09 12.20
C THR A 50 -3.00 18.55 11.80
#